data_AF-A0A8J7UBT7-F1
#
_entry.id   AF-A0A8J7UBT7-F1
#
_cell.length_a   1.000
_cell.length_b   1.000
_cell.length_c   1.000
_cell.angle_alpha   90.00
_cell.angle_beta   90.00
_cell.angle_gamma   90.00
#
_symmetry.space_group_name_H-M   'P 1'
#
loop_
_entity.id
_entity.type
_entity.pdbx_description
1 polymer ?
#
loop_
_entity_poly.entity_id
_entity_poly.type
_entity_poly.pdbx_seq_one_letter_code
_entity_poly.pdbx_strand_id
1 'polypeptide(L)'
;MALIYRDTRMSDVIVHEPSVIPVINRFGINLGTGDYSVAEICGNHGLDCDFVLVILNTFINDGYFPEDTLLGFRTSEIIGYLIKTYNYYRNYQMPNIRRHFSLLLKSSGESNASLDAMFKFYQELEHDIETRIGHDLNDLFPAISAMEADGSGIVIPEAESDSIIEDKLGDLKSMFIKHLSGSYDLNLCYAVIVAIITLEKDMRQNNRIRDRILLPIGRSLQHKS
;
A
#
# COMPACT_ATOMS: atom_id res chain seq x y z
N MET A 1 8.87 -11.29 -12.12
CA MET A 1 8.80 -10.73 -13.48
C MET A 1 10.20 -10.27 -13.87
N ALA A 2 10.48 -9.96 -15.13
CA ALA A 2 11.70 -9.20 -15.44
C ALA A 2 11.61 -7.81 -14.79
N LEU A 3 12.74 -7.20 -14.47
CA LEU A 3 12.76 -5.80 -14.02
C LEU A 3 12.30 -4.89 -15.16
N ILE A 4 11.62 -3.81 -14.78
CA ILE A 4 11.20 -2.72 -15.64
C ILE A 4 12.39 -1.78 -15.81
N TYR A 5 12.60 -1.34 -17.04
CA TYR A 5 13.62 -0.36 -17.42
C TYR A 5 12.98 0.88 -18.05
N ARG A 6 13.77 1.93 -18.25
CA ARG A 6 13.33 3.25 -18.78
C ARG A 6 12.60 3.15 -20.12
N ASP A 7 13.03 2.24 -20.98
CA ASP A 7 12.51 1.97 -22.33
C ASP A 7 11.36 0.96 -22.36
N THR A 8 11.05 0.31 -21.23
CA THR A 8 9.91 -0.61 -21.14
C THR A 8 8.61 0.16 -21.37
N ARG A 9 7.70 -0.39 -22.18
CA ARG A 9 6.38 0.22 -22.40
C ARG A 9 5.51 0.03 -21.16
N MET A 10 4.88 1.10 -20.69
CA MET A 10 4.01 1.02 -19.51
C MET A 10 2.78 0.14 -19.77
N SER A 11 2.29 0.09 -21.01
CA SER A 11 1.22 -0.82 -21.42
C SER A 11 1.58 -2.28 -21.14
N ASP A 12 2.82 -2.68 -21.47
CA ASP A 12 3.28 -4.06 -21.31
C ASP A 12 3.39 -4.41 -19.82
N VAL A 13 3.89 -3.46 -19.01
CA VAL A 13 3.92 -3.61 -17.55
C VAL A 13 2.51 -3.86 -17.00
N ILE A 14 1.54 -3.04 -17.38
CA ILE A 14 0.15 -3.15 -16.90
C ILE A 14 -0.51 -4.45 -17.35
N VAL A 15 -0.24 -4.91 -18.59
CA VAL A 15 -0.77 -6.18 -19.11
C VAL A 15 -0.26 -7.37 -18.31
N HIS A 16 1.02 -7.37 -17.93
CA HIS A 16 1.62 -8.47 -17.16
C HIS A 16 1.29 -8.41 -15.66
N GLU A 17 1.20 -7.21 -15.10
CA GLU A 17 0.92 -6.98 -13.68
C GLU A 17 -0.14 -5.89 -13.50
N PRO A 18 -1.43 -6.20 -13.71
CA PRO A 18 -2.52 -5.23 -13.55
C PRO A 18 -2.62 -4.65 -12.14
N SER A 19 -2.09 -5.33 -11.11
CA SER A 19 -2.13 -4.82 -9.74
C SER A 19 -1.24 -3.58 -9.55
N VAL A 20 -0.44 -3.19 -10.54
CA VAL A 20 0.38 -1.97 -10.52
C VAL A 20 -0.44 -0.70 -10.76
N ILE A 21 -1.66 -0.82 -11.26
CA ILE A 21 -2.52 0.32 -11.63
C ILE A 21 -2.71 1.31 -10.47
N PRO A 22 -3.04 0.89 -9.24
CA PRO A 22 -3.09 1.79 -8.10
C PRO A 22 -1.78 2.53 -7.83
N VAL A 23 -0.64 1.87 -8.06
CA VAL A 23 0.69 2.44 -7.83
C VAL A 23 0.98 3.56 -8.82
N ILE A 24 0.75 3.34 -10.13
CA ILE A 24 0.95 4.38 -11.14
C ILE A 24 -0.03 5.55 -10.98
N ASN A 25 -1.26 5.28 -10.52
CA ASN A 25 -2.25 6.33 -10.23
C ASN A 25 -1.77 7.30 -9.13
N ARG A 26 -0.99 6.82 -8.14
CA ARG A 26 -0.38 7.69 -7.10
C ARG A 26 0.64 8.67 -7.70
N PHE A 27 1.27 8.30 -8.81
CA PHE A 27 2.15 9.19 -9.57
C PHE A 27 1.37 10.12 -10.52
N GLY A 28 0.04 10.03 -10.57
CA GLY A 28 -0.79 10.79 -11.50
C GLY A 28 -0.79 10.22 -12.91
N ILE A 29 -0.26 9.01 -13.11
CA ILE A 29 -0.26 8.31 -14.39
C ILE A 29 -1.56 7.51 -14.49
N ASN A 30 -2.40 7.85 -15.46
CA ASN A 30 -3.66 7.16 -15.71
C ASN A 30 -3.52 6.08 -16.79
N LEU A 31 -4.49 5.17 -16.84
CA LEU A 31 -4.65 4.25 -17.98
C LEU A 31 -4.85 5.01 -19.30
N GLY A 32 -4.57 4.34 -20.41
CA GLY A 32 -4.48 4.98 -21.72
C GLY A 32 -3.07 5.47 -22.03
N THR A 33 -2.06 4.75 -21.56
CA THR A 33 -0.63 5.10 -21.71
C THR A 33 -0.11 4.99 -23.15
N GLY A 34 -0.90 4.47 -24.09
CA GLY A 34 -0.46 4.23 -25.47
C GLY A 34 0.79 3.35 -25.53
N ASP A 35 1.67 3.66 -26.49
CA ASP A 35 2.96 2.98 -26.69
C ASP A 35 4.12 3.69 -25.96
N TYR A 36 3.84 4.63 -25.05
CA TYR A 36 4.89 5.38 -24.36
C TYR A 36 5.68 4.48 -23.39
N SER A 37 7.00 4.67 -23.41
CA SER A 37 7.92 4.09 -22.43
C SER A 37 7.75 4.72 -21.05
N VAL A 38 8.23 4.04 -20.01
CA VAL A 38 8.23 4.59 -18.64
C VAL A 38 8.93 5.95 -18.59
N ALA A 39 10.05 6.12 -19.29
CA ALA A 39 10.79 7.38 -19.32
C ALA A 39 10.01 8.52 -19.98
N GLU A 40 9.33 8.27 -21.10
CA GLU A 40 8.49 9.28 -21.76
C GLU A 40 7.32 9.71 -20.87
N ILE A 41 6.67 8.77 -20.20
CA ILE A 41 5.59 9.07 -19.26
C ILE A 41 6.12 9.88 -18.08
N CYS A 42 7.25 9.50 -17.49
CA CYS A 42 7.85 10.26 -16.40
C CYS A 42 8.21 11.69 -16.84
N GLY A 43 8.79 11.85 -18.03
CA GLY A 43 9.08 13.16 -18.63
C GLY A 43 7.84 14.03 -18.80
N ASN A 44 6.75 13.46 -19.32
CA ASN A 44 5.48 14.17 -19.54
C ASN A 44 4.79 14.60 -18.22
N HIS A 45 5.00 13.85 -17.15
CA HIS A 45 4.42 14.12 -15.83
C HIS A 45 5.36 14.87 -14.88
N GLY A 46 6.59 15.19 -15.30
CA GLY A 46 7.59 15.84 -14.45
C GLY A 46 8.02 14.98 -13.25
N LEU A 47 8.05 13.65 -13.43
CA LEU A 47 8.41 12.69 -12.39
C LEU A 47 9.88 12.30 -12.48
N ASP A 48 10.49 12.02 -11.33
CA ASP A 48 11.77 11.31 -11.27
C ASP A 48 11.57 9.86 -11.75
N CYS A 49 12.08 9.58 -12.95
CA CYS A 49 11.95 8.27 -13.58
C CYS A 49 12.63 7.16 -12.77
N ASP A 50 13.76 7.44 -12.10
CA ASP A 50 14.49 6.44 -11.34
C ASP A 50 13.73 6.10 -10.05
N PHE A 51 13.12 7.09 -9.40
CA PHE A 51 12.22 6.85 -8.27
C PHE A 51 11.01 6.00 -8.67
N VAL A 52 10.34 6.35 -9.77
CA VAL A 52 9.19 5.57 -10.27
C VAL A 52 9.59 4.12 -10.57
N LEU A 53 10.72 3.91 -11.27
CA LEU A 53 11.20 2.57 -11.59
C LEU A 53 11.52 1.75 -10.34
N VAL A 54 12.13 2.35 -9.33
CA VAL A 54 12.44 1.68 -8.06
C VAL A 54 11.16 1.24 -7.36
N ILE A 55 10.15 2.12 -7.28
CA ILE A 55 8.87 1.81 -6.65
C ILE A 55 8.14 0.70 -7.41
N LEU A 56 8.05 0.78 -8.75
CA LEU A 56 7.39 -0.23 -9.57
C LEU A 56 8.09 -1.59 -9.47
N ASN A 57 9.42 -1.61 -9.59
CA ASN A 57 10.18 -2.86 -9.51
C ASN A 57 10.09 -3.51 -8.13
N THR A 58 10.11 -2.70 -7.06
CA THR A 58 9.92 -3.17 -5.68
C THR A 58 8.52 -3.76 -5.49
N PHE A 59 7.50 -3.09 -6.05
CA PHE A 59 6.13 -3.54 -5.94
C PHE A 59 5.84 -4.86 -6.68
N ILE A 60 6.41 -5.02 -7.87
CA ILE A 60 6.15 -6.18 -8.75
C ILE A 60 6.96 -7.41 -8.33
N ASN A 61 8.17 -7.21 -7.78
CA ASN A 61 9.08 -8.29 -7.47
C ASN A 61 9.36 -8.37 -5.98
N ASP A 62 8.71 -9.28 -5.27
CA ASP A 62 8.88 -9.48 -3.83
C ASP A 62 10.34 -9.69 -3.41
N GLY A 63 11.14 -10.37 -4.24
CA GLY A 63 12.58 -10.60 -3.99
C GLY A 63 13.48 -9.40 -4.30
N TYR A 64 12.98 -8.34 -4.92
CA TYR A 64 13.75 -7.15 -5.27
C TYR A 64 13.49 -6.04 -4.26
N PHE A 65 14.56 -5.55 -3.62
CA PHE A 65 14.50 -4.41 -2.71
C PHE A 65 15.82 -3.63 -2.75
N PRO A 66 15.91 -2.54 -3.53
CA PRO A 66 17.16 -1.84 -3.75
C PRO A 66 17.40 -0.82 -2.63
N GLU A 67 17.79 -1.29 -1.44
CA GLU A 67 17.97 -0.45 -0.23
C GLU A 67 18.89 0.75 -0.47
N ASP A 68 20.07 0.51 -1.05
CA ASP A 68 21.06 1.57 -1.33
C ASP A 68 20.51 2.65 -2.27
N THR A 69 19.71 2.25 -3.27
CA THR A 69 19.09 3.20 -4.20
C THR A 69 17.98 3.98 -3.51
N LEU A 70 17.16 3.29 -2.71
CA LEU A 70 16.07 3.92 -1.95
C LEU A 70 16.58 4.95 -0.94
N LEU A 71 17.70 4.66 -0.27
CA LEU A 71 18.39 5.58 0.65
C LEU A 71 19.02 6.79 -0.06
N GLY A 72 19.20 6.73 -1.38
CA GLY A 72 19.73 7.83 -2.18
C GLY A 72 18.68 8.90 -2.53
N PHE A 73 17.38 8.61 -2.39
CA PHE A 73 16.32 9.58 -2.64
C PHE A 73 16.11 10.50 -1.44
N ARG A 74 15.50 11.66 -1.68
CA ARG A 74 15.16 12.58 -0.58
C ARG A 74 14.09 11.96 0.30
N THR A 75 14.25 12.09 1.62
CA THR A 75 13.27 11.59 2.60
C THR A 75 11.86 12.15 2.31
N SER A 76 11.77 13.41 1.87
CA SER A 76 10.51 14.05 1.48
C SER A 76 9.81 13.38 0.28
N GLU A 77 10.56 12.78 -0.65
CA GLU A 77 9.99 12.02 -1.79
C GLU A 77 9.42 10.68 -1.32
N ILE A 78 10.12 10.00 -0.43
CA ILE A 78 9.66 8.74 0.19
C ILE A 78 8.40 8.99 1.02
N ILE A 79 8.44 9.96 1.92
CA ILE A 79 7.27 10.38 2.73
C ILE A 79 6.12 10.78 1.80
N GLY A 80 6.40 11.57 0.76
CA GLY A 80 5.40 11.98 -0.23
C GLY A 80 4.71 10.79 -0.91
N TYR A 81 5.46 9.74 -1.25
CA TYR A 81 4.88 8.51 -1.78
C TYR A 81 4.02 7.76 -0.75
N LEU A 82 4.50 7.58 0.48
CA LEU A 82 3.74 6.91 1.56
C LEU A 82 2.43 7.65 1.86
N ILE A 83 2.45 8.99 1.92
CA ILE A 83 1.24 9.81 2.09
C ILE A 83 0.23 9.55 0.96
N LYS A 84 0.68 9.50 -0.30
CA LYS A 84 -0.19 9.20 -1.43
C LYS A 84 -0.77 7.78 -1.36
N THR A 85 0.00 6.81 -0.88
CA THR A 85 -0.48 5.44 -0.60
C THR A 85 -1.55 5.43 0.48
N TYR A 86 -1.35 6.14 1.59
CA TYR A 86 -2.35 6.26 2.66
C TYR A 86 -3.64 6.94 2.21
N ASN A 87 -3.52 8.01 1.41
CA ASN A 87 -4.68 8.65 0.79
C ASN A 87 -5.43 7.70 -0.14
N TYR A 88 -4.72 6.80 -0.84
CA TYR A 88 -5.36 5.79 -1.67
C TYR A 88 -6.16 4.78 -0.83
N TYR A 89 -5.60 4.30 0.28
CA TYR A 89 -6.29 3.38 1.19
C TYR A 89 -7.56 3.99 1.77
N ARG A 90 -7.44 5.20 2.33
CA ARG A 90 -8.54 5.97 2.95
C ARG A 90 -9.69 6.25 2.01
N ASN A 91 -9.38 6.76 0.82
CA ASN A 91 -10.40 7.32 -0.06
C ASN A 91 -10.97 6.29 -1.04
N TYR A 92 -10.26 5.20 -1.31
CA TYR A 92 -10.63 4.25 -2.36
C TYR A 92 -10.64 2.80 -1.89
N GLN A 93 -9.50 2.25 -1.44
CA GLN A 93 -9.39 0.81 -1.23
C GLN A 93 -10.26 0.29 -0.09
N MET A 94 -10.21 0.92 1.09
CA MET A 94 -11.02 0.51 2.25
C MET A 94 -12.51 0.77 2.04
N PRO A 95 -12.94 1.94 1.49
CA PRO A 95 -14.32 2.14 1.09
C PRO A 95 -14.82 1.12 0.05
N ASN A 96 -13.98 0.71 -0.90
CA ASN A 96 -14.35 -0.27 -1.90
C ASN A 96 -14.56 -1.67 -1.29
N ILE A 97 -13.67 -2.12 -0.40
CA ILE A 97 -13.83 -3.38 0.32
C ILE A 97 -15.12 -3.34 1.16
N ARG A 98 -15.34 -2.24 1.91
CA ARG A 98 -16.55 -2.04 2.72
C ARG A 98 -17.83 -2.11 1.88
N ARG A 99 -17.82 -1.50 0.69
CA ARG A 99 -18.95 -1.55 -0.26
C ARG A 99 -19.21 -2.99 -0.74
N HIS A 100 -18.17 -3.73 -1.12
CA HIS A 100 -18.32 -5.12 -1.55
C HIS A 100 -18.84 -6.02 -0.43
N PHE A 101 -18.32 -5.88 0.79
CA PHE A 101 -18.85 -6.56 1.97
C PHE A 101 -20.33 -6.25 2.22
N SER A 102 -20.69 -4.96 2.15
CA SER A 102 -22.07 -4.53 2.37
C SER A 102 -23.04 -5.13 1.35
N LEU A 103 -22.62 -5.28 0.10
CA LEU A 103 -23.41 -5.96 -0.93
C LEU A 103 -23.49 -7.46 -0.66
N LEU A 104 -22.37 -8.09 -0.28
CA LEU A 104 -22.32 -9.52 0.03
C LEU A 104 -23.27 -9.89 1.17
N LEU A 105 -23.25 -9.11 2.27
CA LEU A 105 -24.15 -9.28 3.41
C LEU A 105 -25.63 -9.13 3.02
N LYS A 106 -25.96 -8.16 2.15
CA LYS A 106 -27.33 -7.96 1.67
C LYS A 106 -27.81 -9.10 0.77
N SER A 107 -26.88 -9.74 0.06
CA SER A 107 -27.20 -10.83 -0.87
C SER A 107 -27.51 -12.16 -0.18
N SER A 108 -27.10 -12.36 1.08
CA SER A 108 -27.17 -13.68 1.74
C SER A 108 -28.59 -14.13 2.13
N GLY A 109 -29.63 -13.30 1.92
CA GLY A 109 -31.04 -13.64 2.14
C GLY A 109 -31.42 -13.76 3.62
N GLU A 110 -30.82 -14.72 4.32
CA GLU A 110 -30.85 -14.89 5.78
C GLU A 110 -29.57 -14.31 6.42
N SER A 111 -29.61 -14.08 7.74
CA SER A 111 -28.42 -13.66 8.49
C SER A 111 -27.36 -14.76 8.40
N ASN A 112 -26.22 -14.41 7.79
CA ASN A 112 -25.07 -15.29 7.70
C ASN A 112 -24.08 -14.90 8.79
N ALA A 113 -24.17 -15.58 9.93
CA ALA A 113 -23.33 -15.32 11.09
C ALA A 113 -21.82 -15.36 10.78
N SER A 114 -21.40 -16.18 9.80
CA SER A 114 -20.01 -16.25 9.37
C SER A 114 -19.59 -14.96 8.65
N LEU A 115 -20.40 -14.47 7.70
CA LEU A 115 -20.14 -13.19 7.02
C LEU A 115 -20.24 -12.00 7.97
N ASP A 116 -21.19 -12.01 8.91
CA ASP A 116 -21.32 -10.97 9.94
C ASP A 116 -20.06 -10.88 10.80
N ALA A 117 -19.49 -12.03 11.19
CA ALA A 117 -18.24 -12.08 11.95
C ALA A 117 -17.04 -11.59 11.11
N MET A 118 -16.94 -11.99 9.83
CA MET A 118 -15.88 -11.52 8.93
C MET A 118 -15.95 -10.02 8.68
N PHE A 119 -17.17 -9.46 8.56
CA PHE A 119 -17.32 -8.02 8.38
C PHE A 119 -16.92 -7.24 9.63
N LYS A 120 -17.30 -7.71 10.82
CA LYS A 120 -16.83 -7.11 12.08
C LYS A 120 -15.31 -7.16 12.20
N PHE A 121 -14.70 -8.30 11.87
CA PHE A 121 -13.24 -8.44 11.84
C PHE A 121 -12.60 -7.44 10.86
N TYR A 122 -13.19 -7.27 9.67
CA TYR A 122 -12.73 -6.26 8.72
C TYR A 122 -12.86 -4.83 9.27
N GLN A 123 -13.92 -4.50 10.00
CA GLN A 123 -14.09 -3.17 10.61
C GLN A 123 -13.01 -2.88 11.66
N GLU A 124 -12.62 -3.88 12.45
CA GLU A 124 -11.49 -3.77 13.39
C GLU A 124 -10.16 -3.58 12.65
N LEU A 125 -9.91 -4.37 11.60
CA LEU A 125 -8.74 -4.21 10.74
C LEU A 125 -8.66 -2.80 10.11
N GLU A 126 -9.78 -2.28 9.61
CA GLU A 126 -9.86 -0.94 9.05
C GLU A 126 -9.54 0.14 10.09
N HIS A 127 -9.99 -0.04 11.34
CA HIS A 127 -9.65 0.85 12.45
C HIS A 127 -8.16 0.84 12.79
N ASP A 128 -7.52 -0.33 12.78
CA ASP A 128 -6.08 -0.46 13.04
C ASP A 128 -5.25 0.22 11.94
N ILE A 129 -5.65 0.03 10.67
CA ILE A 129 -5.03 0.69 9.52
C ILE A 129 -5.15 2.22 9.68
N GLU A 130 -6.34 2.72 10.01
CA GLU A 130 -6.55 4.15 10.22
C GLU A 130 -5.72 4.71 11.37
N THR A 131 -5.60 3.97 12.47
CA THR A 131 -4.78 4.33 13.63
C THR A 131 -3.31 4.44 13.23
N ARG A 132 -2.79 3.45 12.49
CA ARG A 132 -1.41 3.48 11.97
C ARG A 132 -1.17 4.67 11.05
N ILE A 133 -2.07 4.91 10.10
CA ILE A 133 -1.96 6.06 9.19
C ILE A 133 -1.99 7.36 9.98
N GLY A 134 -2.85 7.47 11.00
CA GLY A 134 -2.92 8.63 11.90
C GLY A 134 -1.59 8.90 12.61
N HIS A 135 -1.01 7.88 13.24
CA HIS A 135 0.28 7.98 13.91
C HIS A 135 1.40 8.39 12.94
N ASP A 136 1.46 7.77 11.77
CA ASP A 136 2.51 8.07 10.81
C ASP A 136 2.43 9.51 10.28
N LEU A 137 1.23 10.00 9.97
CA LEU A 137 1.03 11.34 9.42
C LEU A 137 1.20 12.45 10.45
N ASN A 138 0.76 12.23 11.69
CA ASN A 138 0.72 13.26 12.72
C ASN A 138 1.99 13.30 13.59
N ASP A 139 2.65 12.15 13.76
CA ASP A 139 3.75 12.01 14.71
C ASP A 139 5.06 11.62 14.01
N LEU A 140 5.08 10.50 13.28
CA LEU A 140 6.32 9.95 12.71
C LEU A 140 6.91 10.81 11.59
N PHE A 141 6.15 11.09 10.53
CA PHE A 141 6.65 11.81 9.36
C PHE A 141 7.05 13.26 9.69
N PRO A 142 6.28 14.01 10.50
CA PRO A 142 6.71 15.34 10.95
C PRO A 142 8.00 15.29 11.78
N ALA A 143 8.14 14.32 12.70
CA ALA A 143 9.35 14.18 13.51
C ALA A 143 10.60 13.92 12.66
N ILE A 144 10.51 12.97 11.70
CA ILE A 144 11.63 12.67 10.78
C ILE A 144 11.99 13.90 9.94
N SER A 145 10.98 14.60 9.39
CA SER A 145 11.21 15.78 8.55
C SER A 145 11.85 16.92 9.32
N ALA A 146 11.43 17.17 10.56
CA ALA A 146 11.98 18.21 11.43
C ALA A 146 13.44 17.90 11.84
N MET A 147 13.74 16.64 12.16
CA MET A 147 15.11 16.22 12.48
C MET A 147 16.06 16.31 11.30
N GLU A 148 15.59 16.00 10.09
CA GLU A 148 16.39 16.14 8.87
C GLU A 148 16.70 17.61 8.56
N ALA A 149 15.76 18.52 8.84
CA ALA A 149 15.91 19.95 8.56
C ALA A 149 16.79 20.67 9.60
N ASP A 150 16.49 20.51 10.88
CA ASP A 150 17.01 21.38 11.95
C ASP A 150 17.94 20.65 12.93
N GLY A 151 18.08 19.32 12.81
CA GLY A 151 18.82 18.52 13.80
C GLY A 151 18.24 18.61 15.22
N SER A 152 16.97 19.03 15.33
CA SER A 152 16.29 19.20 16.60
C SER A 152 16.25 17.87 17.34
N GLY A 153 16.57 17.84 18.64
CA GLY A 153 16.51 16.65 19.52
C GLY A 153 15.09 16.13 19.79
N ILE A 154 14.23 16.16 18.76
CA ILE A 154 12.90 15.56 18.76
C ILE A 154 13.08 14.05 18.90
N VAL A 155 12.32 13.45 19.82
CA VAL A 155 12.27 12.00 19.96
C VAL A 155 11.41 11.45 18.83
N ILE A 156 11.98 10.59 18.00
CA ILE A 156 11.21 9.87 17.00
C ILE A 156 10.29 8.90 17.72
N PRO A 157 8.96 8.98 17.49
CA PRO A 157 8.02 8.10 18.16
C PRO A 157 8.30 6.64 17.77
N GLU A 158 8.09 5.74 18.73
CA GLU A 158 8.26 4.32 18.48
C GLU A 158 7.17 3.85 17.50
N ALA A 159 7.61 3.30 16.38
CA ALA A 159 6.71 2.68 15.43
C ALA A 159 6.44 1.23 15.84
N GLU A 160 5.17 0.90 16.07
CA GLU A 160 4.74 -0.48 16.28
C GLU A 160 5.09 -1.37 15.06
N SER A 161 5.22 -2.68 15.26
CA SER A 161 5.44 -3.62 14.14
C SER A 161 4.24 -3.65 13.19
N ASP A 162 4.47 -3.65 11.87
CA ASP A 162 3.43 -3.78 10.85
C ASP A 162 2.87 -5.22 10.73
N SER A 163 3.53 -6.20 11.37
CA SER A 163 3.13 -7.61 11.34
C SER A 163 1.69 -7.83 11.78
N ILE A 164 1.19 -7.05 12.74
CA ILE A 164 -0.17 -7.23 13.27
C ILE A 164 -1.25 -7.01 12.21
N ILE A 165 -1.11 -5.96 11.39
CA ILE A 165 -2.10 -5.63 10.36
C ILE A 165 -2.01 -6.63 9.19
N GLU A 166 -0.79 -7.02 8.81
CA GLU A 166 -0.58 -8.03 7.77
C GLU A 166 -1.09 -9.42 8.20
N ASP A 167 -0.88 -9.80 9.46
CA ASP A 167 -1.41 -11.03 10.04
C ASP A 167 -2.94 -11.01 10.05
N LYS A 168 -3.56 -9.90 10.46
CA LYS A 168 -5.03 -9.74 10.39
C LYS A 168 -5.57 -9.83 8.96
N LEU A 169 -4.89 -9.27 7.96
CA LEU A 169 -5.26 -9.46 6.55
C LEU A 169 -5.18 -10.94 6.14
N GLY A 170 -4.12 -11.64 6.55
CA GLY A 170 -3.93 -13.07 6.33
C GLY A 170 -5.01 -13.93 7.01
N ASP A 171 -5.40 -13.56 8.23
CA ASP A 171 -6.45 -14.21 9.00
C ASP A 171 -7.81 -14.00 8.36
N LEU A 172 -8.15 -12.77 7.97
CA LEU A 172 -9.41 -12.47 7.28
C LEU A 172 -9.53 -13.28 5.98
N LYS A 173 -8.46 -13.33 5.19
CA LYS A 173 -8.39 -14.18 3.99
C LYS A 173 -8.59 -15.66 4.34
N SER A 174 -7.96 -16.14 5.40
CA SER A 174 -8.11 -17.52 5.88
C SER A 174 -9.53 -17.81 6.36
N MET A 175 -10.22 -16.85 6.98
CA MET A 175 -11.62 -16.95 7.36
C MET A 175 -12.51 -17.16 6.14
N PHE A 176 -12.34 -16.36 5.08
CA PHE A 176 -13.08 -16.55 3.83
C PHE A 176 -12.84 -17.92 3.19
N ILE A 177 -11.61 -18.41 3.20
CA ILE A 177 -11.25 -19.67 2.53
C ILE A 177 -11.70 -20.90 3.33
N LYS A 178 -11.57 -20.86 4.67
CA LYS A 178 -11.74 -22.05 5.53
C LYS A 178 -13.04 -22.08 6.32
N HIS A 179 -13.59 -20.91 6.64
CA HIS A 179 -14.67 -20.77 7.64
C HIS A 179 -15.95 -20.14 7.07
N LEU A 180 -15.92 -19.67 5.82
CA LEU A 180 -17.13 -19.20 5.15
C LEU A 180 -18.11 -20.37 4.98
N SER A 181 -19.33 -20.17 5.47
CA SER A 181 -20.40 -21.16 5.44
C SER A 181 -21.76 -20.49 5.19
N GLY A 182 -22.79 -21.28 4.94
CA GLY A 182 -24.13 -20.78 4.62
C GLY A 182 -24.29 -20.32 3.17
N SER A 183 -25.41 -19.67 2.87
CA SER A 183 -25.70 -19.09 1.56
C SER A 183 -25.04 -17.73 1.40
N TYR A 184 -24.46 -17.47 0.22
CA TYR A 184 -23.85 -16.20 -0.14
C TYR A 184 -23.70 -16.09 -1.66
N ASP A 185 -23.59 -14.87 -2.17
CA ASP A 185 -23.32 -14.62 -3.59
C ASP A 185 -21.84 -14.86 -3.92
N LEU A 186 -21.58 -15.78 -4.86
CA LEU A 186 -20.23 -16.20 -5.24
C LEU A 186 -19.41 -15.06 -5.87
N ASN A 187 -20.03 -14.20 -6.66
CA ASN A 187 -19.34 -13.10 -7.37
C ASN A 187 -18.99 -11.97 -6.41
N LEU A 188 -19.90 -11.63 -5.50
CA LEU A 188 -19.64 -10.63 -4.45
C LEU A 188 -18.58 -11.13 -3.46
N CYS A 189 -18.61 -12.42 -3.11
CA CYS A 189 -17.58 -13.04 -2.28
C CYS A 189 -16.20 -12.96 -2.94
N TYR A 190 -16.11 -13.34 -4.22
CA TYR A 190 -14.88 -13.22 -5.00
C TYR A 190 -14.37 -11.77 -5.04
N ALA A 191 -15.25 -10.80 -5.25
CA ALA A 191 -14.89 -9.38 -5.27
C ALA A 191 -14.29 -8.89 -3.94
N VAL A 192 -14.84 -9.33 -2.80
CA VAL A 192 -14.29 -9.02 -1.47
C VAL A 192 -12.89 -9.63 -1.32
N ILE A 193 -12.73 -10.91 -1.63
CA ILE A 193 -11.45 -11.62 -1.49
C ILE A 193 -10.37 -10.98 -2.35
N VAL A 194 -10.66 -10.67 -3.62
CA VAL A 194 -9.69 -10.02 -4.52
C VAL A 194 -9.30 -8.63 -4.00
N ALA A 195 -10.25 -7.86 -3.49
CA ALA A 195 -9.97 -6.54 -2.93
C ALA A 195 -9.06 -6.62 -1.67
N ILE A 196 -9.29 -7.63 -0.80
CA ILE A 196 -8.42 -7.91 0.36
C ILE A 196 -7.01 -8.31 -0.09
N ILE A 197 -6.88 -9.25 -1.04
CA ILE A 197 -5.58 -9.70 -1.57
C ILE A 197 -4.82 -8.52 -2.19
N THR A 198 -5.51 -7.64 -2.91
CA THR A 198 -4.91 -6.47 -3.53
C THR A 198 -4.40 -5.48 -2.49
N LEU A 199 -5.20 -5.22 -1.44
CA LEU A 199 -4.78 -4.39 -0.31
C LEU A 199 -3.57 -5.00 0.41
N GLU A 200 -3.59 -6.30 0.69
CA GLU A 200 -2.50 -7.02 1.35
C GLU A 200 -1.19 -6.92 0.57
N LYS A 201 -1.23 -7.14 -0.75
CA LYS A 201 -0.04 -7.01 -1.61
C LYS A 201 0.54 -5.60 -1.52
N ASP A 202 -0.30 -4.58 -1.64
CA ASP A 202 0.12 -3.19 -1.65
C ASP A 202 0.65 -2.72 -0.28
N MET A 203 -0.05 -3.09 0.80
CA MET A 203 0.38 -2.79 2.17
C MET A 203 1.73 -3.41 2.46
N ARG A 204 1.96 -4.67 2.10
CA ARG A 204 3.26 -5.32 2.30
C ARG A 204 4.41 -4.53 1.66
N GLN A 205 4.23 -4.04 0.43
CA GLN A 205 5.28 -3.27 -0.25
C GLN A 205 5.47 -1.88 0.35
N ASN A 206 4.37 -1.23 0.73
CA ASN A 206 4.41 0.05 1.43
C ASN A 206 5.15 -0.06 2.77
N ASN A 207 4.83 -1.09 3.56
CA ASN A 207 5.44 -1.37 4.86
C ASN A 207 6.92 -1.70 4.72
N ARG A 208 7.33 -2.43 3.67
CA ARG A 208 8.76 -2.64 3.38
C ARG A 208 9.51 -1.32 3.19
N ILE A 209 8.96 -0.37 2.44
CA ILE A 209 9.57 0.96 2.25
C ILE A 209 9.62 1.71 3.58
N ARG A 210 8.50 1.73 4.32
CA ARG A 210 8.41 2.36 5.64
C ARG A 210 9.44 1.79 6.63
N ASP A 211 9.47 0.48 6.81
CA ASP A 211 10.23 -0.19 7.87
C ASP A 211 11.72 -0.33 7.56
N ARG A 212 12.08 -0.50 6.29
CA ARG A 212 13.48 -0.73 5.89
C ARG A 212 14.19 0.53 5.41
N ILE A 213 13.46 1.59 5.08
CA ILE A 213 14.05 2.83 4.61
C ILE A 213 13.73 3.97 5.57
N LEU A 214 12.45 4.26 5.78
CA LEU A 214 12.07 5.44 6.55
C LEU A 214 12.40 5.33 8.05
N LEU A 215 12.08 4.21 8.70
CA LEU A 215 12.40 4.02 10.13
C LEU A 215 13.93 4.01 10.39
N PRO A 216 14.77 3.36 9.57
CA PRO A 216 16.23 3.44 9.72
C PRO A 216 16.77 4.85 9.51
N ILE A 217 16.26 5.62 8.54
CA ILE A 217 16.60 7.03 8.37
C ILE A 217 16.33 7.78 9.68
N GLY A 218 15.12 7.63 10.22
CA GLY A 218 14.76 8.22 11.51
C GLY A 218 15.75 7.86 12.61
N ARG A 219 15.96 6.57 12.89
CA ARG A 219 16.90 6.12 13.94
C ARG A 219 18.30 6.69 13.75
N SER A 220 18.77 6.76 12.51
CA SER A 220 20.09 7.33 12.20
C SER A 220 20.20 8.82 12.51
N LEU A 221 19.12 9.58 12.32
CA LEU A 221 19.05 11.00 12.68
C LEU A 221 19.06 11.17 14.21
N GLN A 222 18.33 10.29 14.93
CA GLN A 222 18.27 10.31 16.39
C GLN A 222 19.61 10.02 17.08
N HIS A 223 20.43 9.15 16.50
CA HIS A 223 21.78 8.87 17.03
C HIS A 223 22.83 9.94 16.70
N LYS A 224 22.53 10.86 15.78
CA LYS A 224 23.42 11.97 15.40
C LYS A 224 23.15 13.26 16.19
N SER A 225 21.97 13.38 16.82
CA SER A 225 21.60 14.46 17.73
C SER A 225 22.18 14.24 19.13
#